data_AF-A0A8C7P3T7-F1
#
_entry.id   AF-A0A8C7P3T7-F1
#
_cell.length_a   1.000
_cell.length_b   1.000
_cell.length_c   1.000
_cell.angle_alpha   90.00
_cell.angle_beta   90.00
_cell.angle_gamma   90.00
#
_symmetry.space_group_name_H-M   'P 1'
#
loop_
_entity.id
_entity.type
_entity.pdbx_description
1 polymer ?
#
loop_
_entity_poly.entity_id
_entity_poly.type
_entity_poly.pdbx_seq_one_letter_code
_entity_poly.pdbx_strand_id
1 'polypeptide(L)'
;MAKHANIYPSPEELEAVQKLVSTVECALKQVSDWMDNLNASQSKNASILCGVMRVGLVAKGLLVKGDMDLELVLMCRDKPTKLLLYTVGTNLPVQLQVCFHSIFLKVPSANTMCVLILSLSPEEGVGELEVLDERRCQAALATLRHTKWFQSRVTDLKSCVIVMRILRDMCNRLIVWEPLKGWPMELICEKSIATCNRPLGPGEALRRVMECIASGILLPDGPGVHDPCEREPTDTLSVITGQQAEAITQNAQHALRLLAFGQLYKVLNMNPLPPTKPSHRLSGSDKKGTCRKRQHEDEHTNDRQLFKKMKCNLMGVLDSKMMDPNHPMNALMRLNQVHPGLHYKLLSQSGPVHTPVFTMSVDVQGTVHEASGCSKKTAKLKVALKVLQALGYPAGFEVDLDSLSADERSDSEGRNHRSERNDRMSTSSRSNSVTSTDTCESRIPGPLLTPGGKNPVMELNEKRRGLKYELLSETGGSYDKRFIIEVEVDKQKFRGSGPNKKAAKASAALAALKRLFSDSKDPHNKTRGPRTPVGGQTSLSAHP
;
A
#
# COMPACT_ATOMS: atom_id res chain seq x y z
N MET A 1 15.20 9.98 2.37
CA MET A 1 14.45 10.83 3.31
C MET A 1 15.11 12.20 3.47
N ALA A 2 16.24 12.37 4.17
CA ALA A 2 16.84 13.70 4.39
C ALA A 2 16.97 14.58 3.12
N LYS A 3 17.54 14.05 2.02
CA LYS A 3 17.59 14.78 0.74
C LYS A 3 16.21 15.17 0.21
N HIS A 4 15.22 14.27 0.27
CA HIS A 4 13.84 14.58 -0.11
C HIS A 4 13.24 15.69 0.76
N ALA A 5 13.41 15.64 2.08
CA ALA A 5 12.93 16.69 2.98
C ALA A 5 13.60 18.04 2.74
N ASN A 6 14.85 18.06 2.26
CA ASN A 6 15.53 19.31 1.89
C ASN A 6 14.95 19.94 0.61
N ILE A 7 14.64 19.13 -0.41
CA ILE A 7 14.14 19.60 -1.72
C ILE A 7 12.62 19.72 -1.80
N TYR A 8 11.87 19.14 -0.87
CA TYR A 8 10.42 19.25 -0.82
C TYR A 8 10.01 20.68 -0.44
N PRO A 9 9.01 21.29 -1.10
CA PRO A 9 8.59 22.66 -0.79
C PRO A 9 8.14 22.81 0.68
N SER A 10 8.23 24.03 1.20
CA SER A 10 7.71 24.39 2.52
C SER A 10 6.18 24.30 2.55
N PRO A 11 5.56 24.20 3.75
CA PRO A 11 4.10 24.27 3.86
C PRO A 11 3.52 25.56 3.26
N GLU A 12 4.23 26.68 3.44
CA GLU A 12 3.87 28.01 2.91
C GLU A 12 3.94 28.05 1.37
N GLU A 13 4.99 27.46 0.76
CA GLU A 13 5.11 27.34 -0.70
C GLU A 13 3.96 26.48 -1.27
N LEU A 14 3.60 25.38 -0.60
CA LEU A 14 2.50 24.51 -1.02
C LEU A 14 1.13 25.18 -0.87
N GLU A 15 0.91 25.92 0.23
CA GLU A 15 -0.33 26.68 0.44
C GLU A 15 -0.46 27.80 -0.58
N ALA A 16 0.62 28.54 -0.87
CA ALA A 16 0.64 29.58 -1.90
C ALA A 16 0.33 29.01 -3.29
N VAL A 17 0.93 27.87 -3.66
CA VAL A 17 0.62 27.17 -4.92
C VAL A 17 -0.84 26.69 -4.96
N GLN A 18 -1.34 26.07 -3.89
CA GLN A 18 -2.71 25.57 -3.84
C GLN A 18 -3.74 26.70 -3.89
N LYS A 19 -3.45 27.83 -3.23
CA LYS A 19 -4.25 29.06 -3.28
C LYS A 19 -4.26 29.65 -4.69
N LEU A 20 -3.09 29.86 -5.30
CA LEU A 20 -2.96 30.40 -6.66
C LEU A 20 -3.72 29.55 -7.69
N VAL A 21 -3.53 28.23 -7.65
CA VAL A 21 -4.28 27.28 -8.51
C VAL A 21 -5.78 27.42 -8.31
N SER A 22 -6.26 27.44 -7.06
CA SER A 22 -7.71 27.53 -6.77
C SER A 22 -8.30 28.89 -7.17
N THR A 23 -7.53 29.97 -7.06
CA THR A 23 -7.92 31.31 -7.54
C THR A 23 -8.03 31.35 -9.06
N VAL A 24 -7.07 30.76 -9.79
CA VAL A 24 -7.12 30.69 -11.27
C VAL A 24 -8.24 29.78 -11.77
N GLU A 25 -8.49 28.64 -11.11
CA GLU A 25 -9.63 27.77 -11.41
C GLU A 25 -10.97 28.50 -11.20
N CYS A 26 -11.10 29.28 -10.12
CA CYS A 26 -12.29 30.10 -9.86
C CYS A 26 -12.49 31.19 -10.93
N ALA A 27 -11.43 31.92 -11.29
CA ALA A 27 -11.51 32.95 -12.32
C ALA A 27 -11.81 32.37 -13.72
N LEU A 28 -11.24 31.21 -14.08
CA LEU A 28 -11.58 30.50 -15.32
C LEU A 28 -13.04 30.01 -15.33
N LYS A 29 -13.60 29.62 -14.18
CA LYS A 29 -15.04 29.32 -14.05
C LYS A 29 -15.90 30.57 -14.26
N GLN A 30 -15.52 31.71 -13.70
CA GLN A 30 -16.21 32.99 -13.91
C GLN A 30 -16.15 33.45 -15.38
N VAL A 31 -15.02 33.23 -16.08
CA VAL A 31 -14.92 33.46 -17.53
C VAL A 31 -15.88 32.54 -18.30
N SER A 32 -16.00 31.25 -17.93
CA SER A 32 -17.01 30.36 -18.53
C SER A 32 -18.43 30.89 -18.34
N ASP A 33 -18.79 31.27 -17.11
CA ASP A 33 -20.14 31.74 -16.81
C ASP A 33 -20.46 33.04 -17.56
N TRP A 34 -19.49 33.95 -17.71
CA TRP A 34 -19.63 35.16 -18.53
C TRP A 34 -19.81 34.83 -20.02
N MET A 35 -19.05 33.87 -20.55
CA MET A 35 -19.18 33.42 -21.95
C MET A 35 -20.52 32.73 -22.21
N ASP A 36 -20.98 31.89 -21.30
CA ASP A 36 -22.23 31.13 -21.47
C ASP A 36 -23.46 32.07 -21.35
N ASN A 37 -23.39 33.10 -20.48
CA ASN A 37 -24.41 34.15 -20.39
C ASN A 37 -24.55 35.00 -21.67
N LEU A 38 -23.47 35.27 -22.40
CA LEU A 38 -23.53 35.95 -23.70
C LEU A 38 -24.27 35.10 -24.74
N ASN A 39 -23.98 33.80 -24.76
CA ASN A 39 -24.51 32.86 -25.75
C ASN A 39 -25.94 32.36 -25.46
N ALA A 40 -26.47 32.59 -24.25
CA ALA A 40 -27.86 32.34 -23.90
C ALA A 40 -28.88 33.02 -24.83
N SER A 41 -28.47 34.08 -25.54
CA SER A 41 -29.26 34.76 -26.57
C SER A 41 -29.39 34.00 -27.90
N GLN A 42 -28.58 32.97 -28.17
CA GLN A 42 -28.46 32.32 -29.48
C GLN A 42 -28.74 30.80 -29.49
N SER A 43 -29.77 30.33 -28.78
CA SER A 43 -30.39 28.99 -28.94
C SER A 43 -29.53 27.73 -28.70
N LYS A 44 -28.22 27.88 -28.41
CA LYS A 44 -27.29 26.77 -28.17
C LYS A 44 -27.04 26.61 -26.67
N ASN A 45 -27.83 25.75 -26.03
CA ASN A 45 -27.73 25.45 -24.58
C ASN A 45 -26.51 24.55 -24.26
N ALA A 46 -25.31 24.96 -24.67
CA ALA A 46 -24.08 24.19 -24.57
C ALA A 46 -22.93 25.12 -24.17
N SER A 47 -22.31 24.86 -23.02
CA SER A 47 -21.15 25.65 -22.59
C SER A 47 -19.99 25.49 -23.56
N ILE A 48 -19.30 26.59 -23.86
CA ILE A 48 -18.16 26.58 -24.78
C ILE A 48 -16.94 25.93 -24.10
N LEU A 49 -16.78 26.20 -22.81
CA LEU A 49 -15.78 25.60 -21.94
C LEU A 49 -16.40 24.41 -21.18
N CYS A 50 -15.63 23.33 -21.03
CA CYS A 50 -16.07 22.10 -20.37
C CYS A 50 -15.48 21.91 -18.96
N GLY A 51 -14.51 22.73 -18.58
CA GLY A 51 -13.90 22.73 -17.24
C GLY A 51 -12.38 22.84 -17.26
N VAL A 52 -11.81 23.01 -16.07
CA VAL A 52 -10.36 23.08 -15.84
C VAL A 52 -9.87 21.78 -15.19
N MET A 53 -8.70 21.30 -15.58
CA MET A 53 -8.00 20.20 -14.92
C MET A 53 -6.58 20.62 -14.51
N ARG A 54 -6.13 20.20 -13.34
CA ARG A 54 -4.72 20.33 -12.91
C ARG A 54 -3.90 19.27 -13.65
N VAL A 55 -2.70 19.61 -14.14
CA VAL A 55 -1.77 18.62 -14.73
C VAL A 55 -0.33 18.82 -14.20
N GLY A 56 0.66 18.29 -14.91
CA GLY A 56 2.07 18.57 -14.67
C GLY A 56 2.54 18.23 -13.27
N LEU A 57 3.44 19.05 -12.75
CA LEU A 57 4.05 18.87 -11.43
C LEU A 57 3.04 18.96 -10.29
N VAL A 58 2.00 19.79 -10.44
CA VAL A 58 0.95 20.00 -9.43
C VAL A 58 0.12 18.74 -9.25
N ALA A 59 -0.50 18.24 -10.33
CA ALA A 59 -1.43 17.11 -10.26
C ALA A 59 -0.75 15.74 -10.06
N LYS A 60 0.56 15.65 -10.37
CA LYS A 60 1.42 14.50 -10.05
C LYS A 60 2.07 14.62 -8.66
N GLY A 61 1.97 15.76 -8.01
CA GLY A 61 2.65 16.04 -6.74
C GLY A 61 4.18 15.98 -6.82
N LEU A 62 4.77 16.33 -7.97
CA LEU A 62 6.22 16.26 -8.25
C LEU A 62 6.98 17.57 -8.02
N LEU A 63 6.33 18.54 -7.36
CA LEU A 63 6.94 19.81 -6.98
C LEU A 63 8.19 19.64 -6.08
N VAL A 64 9.18 20.50 -6.31
CA VAL A 64 10.39 20.71 -5.51
C VAL A 64 10.58 22.23 -5.28
N LYS A 65 11.39 22.61 -4.30
CA LYS A 65 11.69 24.03 -4.00
C LYS A 65 12.18 24.78 -5.23
N GLY A 66 11.66 25.99 -5.43
CA GLY A 66 11.98 26.85 -6.58
C GLY A 66 11.21 26.52 -7.86
N ASP A 67 10.25 25.58 -7.84
CA ASP A 67 9.31 25.41 -8.94
C ASP A 67 8.31 26.58 -8.98
N MET A 68 8.34 27.35 -10.07
CA MET A 68 7.40 28.45 -10.33
C MET A 68 6.31 28.09 -11.36
N ASP A 69 6.51 27.02 -12.15
CA ASP A 69 5.61 26.58 -13.21
C ASP A 69 4.46 25.72 -12.70
N LEU A 70 3.22 26.20 -12.92
CA LEU A 70 1.98 25.55 -12.46
C LEU A 70 1.03 25.28 -13.64
N GLU A 71 1.09 24.05 -14.16
CA GLU A 71 0.32 23.65 -15.34
C GLU A 71 -1.16 23.34 -15.01
N LEU A 72 -2.06 24.12 -15.58
CA LEU A 72 -3.49 23.83 -15.68
C LEU A 72 -3.88 23.47 -17.13
N VAL A 73 -5.13 23.03 -17.30
CA VAL A 73 -5.71 22.58 -18.56
C VAL A 73 -7.16 23.03 -18.66
N LEU A 74 -7.44 24.07 -19.46
CA LEU A 74 -8.82 24.40 -19.84
C LEU A 74 -9.27 23.50 -21.00
N MET A 75 -10.39 22.79 -20.84
CA MET A 75 -11.02 21.98 -21.88
C MET A 75 -12.13 22.79 -22.57
N CYS A 76 -12.20 22.72 -23.89
CA CYS A 76 -13.24 23.34 -24.72
C CYS A 76 -14.09 22.26 -25.40
N ARG A 77 -15.36 22.55 -25.69
CA ARG A 77 -16.29 21.64 -26.38
C ARG A 77 -15.89 21.43 -27.84
N ASP A 78 -15.63 22.53 -28.52
CA ASP A 78 -15.19 22.57 -29.92
C ASP A 78 -13.67 22.84 -30.00
N LYS A 79 -13.07 22.72 -31.19
CA LYS A 79 -11.68 23.16 -31.42
C LYS A 79 -11.60 24.68 -31.17
N PRO A 80 -10.80 25.18 -30.21
CA PRO A 80 -10.74 26.61 -29.94
C PRO A 80 -9.98 27.36 -31.02
N THR A 81 -10.44 28.58 -31.28
CA THR A 81 -9.85 29.53 -32.23
C THR A 81 -8.92 30.51 -31.52
N LYS A 82 -8.10 31.25 -32.28
CA LYS A 82 -7.35 32.39 -31.70
C LYS A 82 -8.28 33.41 -31.02
N LEU A 83 -9.50 33.59 -31.53
CA LEU A 83 -10.51 34.46 -30.93
C LEU A 83 -10.93 33.98 -29.54
N LEU A 84 -11.34 32.71 -29.38
CA LEU A 84 -11.71 32.16 -28.06
C LEU A 84 -10.59 32.31 -27.04
N LEU A 85 -9.35 32.03 -27.45
CA LEU A 85 -8.18 32.13 -26.59
C LEU A 85 -7.83 33.59 -26.23
N TYR A 86 -8.01 34.54 -27.16
CA TYR A 86 -7.93 35.97 -26.88
C TYR A 86 -9.04 36.44 -25.93
N THR A 87 -10.28 35.99 -26.11
CA THR A 87 -11.41 36.30 -25.22
C THR A 87 -11.18 35.79 -23.80
N VAL A 88 -10.70 34.54 -23.63
CA VAL A 88 -10.31 34.02 -22.31
C VAL A 88 -9.14 34.81 -21.74
N GLY A 89 -8.13 35.12 -22.57
CA GLY A 89 -6.93 35.86 -22.15
C GLY A 89 -7.17 37.31 -21.73
N THR A 90 -8.13 38.00 -22.33
CA THR A 90 -8.51 39.38 -21.94
C THR A 90 -9.43 39.41 -20.72
N ASN A 91 -10.31 38.43 -20.55
CA ASN A 91 -11.25 38.39 -19.41
C ASN A 91 -10.64 37.79 -18.14
N LEU A 92 -9.69 36.84 -18.24
CA LEU A 92 -9.09 36.20 -17.07
C LEU A 92 -8.43 37.21 -16.08
N PRO A 93 -7.64 38.21 -16.52
CA PRO A 93 -7.13 39.25 -15.63
C PRO A 93 -8.23 40.09 -14.96
N VAL A 94 -9.34 40.34 -15.65
CA VAL A 94 -10.48 41.11 -15.12
C VAL A 94 -11.18 40.35 -13.99
N GLN A 95 -11.39 39.04 -14.15
CA GLN A 95 -11.99 38.18 -13.13
C GLN A 95 -11.05 37.91 -11.93
N LEU A 96 -9.74 38.12 -12.08
CA LEU A 96 -8.76 37.89 -11.00
C LEU A 96 -8.66 39.04 -9.98
N GLN A 97 -9.10 40.25 -10.34
CA GLN A 97 -9.32 41.45 -9.49
C GLN A 97 -8.21 41.92 -8.51
N VAL A 98 -7.07 41.24 -8.41
CA VAL A 98 -5.97 41.55 -7.48
C VAL A 98 -4.62 41.45 -8.20
N CYS A 99 -3.69 42.34 -7.81
CA CYS A 99 -2.40 42.57 -8.46
C CYS A 99 -1.53 41.32 -8.68
N PHE A 100 -1.37 40.92 -9.94
CA PHE A 100 -0.24 40.12 -10.42
C PHE A 100 0.37 40.80 -11.64
N HIS A 101 1.67 41.13 -11.57
CA HIS A 101 2.36 41.99 -12.55
C HIS A 101 2.71 41.29 -13.88
N SER A 102 2.36 40.01 -14.05
CA SER A 102 2.90 39.16 -15.12
C SER A 102 2.08 37.87 -15.39
N ILE A 103 0.78 37.99 -15.63
CA ILE A 103 -0.03 36.87 -16.16
C ILE A 103 0.07 36.84 -17.68
N PHE A 104 1.11 36.20 -18.20
CA PHE A 104 1.33 36.05 -19.64
C PHE A 104 0.74 34.74 -20.16
N LEU A 105 -0.29 34.83 -21.01
CA LEU A 105 -0.92 33.66 -21.64
C LEU A 105 -0.12 33.21 -22.87
N LYS A 106 0.74 32.20 -22.70
CA LYS A 106 1.52 31.65 -23.81
C LYS A 106 0.67 30.71 -24.66
N VAL A 107 0.10 31.25 -25.75
CA VAL A 107 -0.79 30.56 -26.69
C VAL A 107 -0.18 29.25 -27.24
N PRO A 108 -0.77 28.07 -26.91
CA PRO A 108 -0.46 26.80 -27.52
C PRO A 108 -1.64 26.32 -28.40
N SER A 109 -1.34 25.37 -29.26
CA SER A 109 -1.86 25.32 -30.63
C SER A 109 -1.98 23.88 -31.11
N ALA A 110 -2.97 23.41 -31.88
CA ALA A 110 -4.03 24.14 -32.58
C ALA A 110 -5.31 23.36 -32.86
N ASN A 111 -5.11 22.11 -33.23
CA ASN A 111 -6.12 21.25 -33.78
C ASN A 111 -6.31 20.11 -32.80
N THR A 112 -7.50 19.54 -32.85
CA THR A 112 -7.79 18.24 -32.24
C THR A 112 -7.68 18.28 -30.71
N MET A 113 -8.65 19.00 -30.12
CA MET A 113 -8.84 19.30 -28.69
C MET A 113 -7.66 20.00 -28.00
N CYS A 114 -7.85 21.30 -27.79
CA CYS A 114 -6.80 22.17 -27.28
C CYS A 114 -7.01 22.59 -25.85
N VAL A 115 -6.11 22.05 -25.05
CA VAL A 115 -5.80 22.40 -23.68
C VAL A 115 -5.07 23.74 -23.62
N LEU A 116 -5.51 24.63 -22.72
CA LEU A 116 -4.78 25.85 -22.36
C LEU A 116 -3.76 25.52 -21.25
N ILE A 117 -2.47 25.38 -21.60
CA ILE A 117 -1.37 25.25 -20.61
C ILE A 117 -0.99 26.63 -20.09
N LEU A 118 -0.91 26.77 -18.76
CA LEU A 118 -0.19 27.87 -18.11
C LEU A 118 1.24 27.42 -17.79
N SER A 119 2.25 28.13 -18.31
CA SER A 119 3.67 27.99 -17.96
C SER A 119 4.37 29.33 -18.17
N LEU A 120 5.31 29.66 -17.30
CA LEU A 120 5.81 31.02 -17.08
C LEU A 120 7.20 31.20 -17.69
N SER A 121 7.28 31.40 -19.01
CA SER A 121 8.50 31.89 -19.67
C SER A 121 8.21 32.66 -20.96
N PRO A 122 8.97 33.75 -21.23
CA PRO A 122 8.73 34.65 -22.37
C PRO A 122 9.02 33.98 -23.72
N GLU A 123 8.59 34.64 -24.79
CA GLU A 123 9.12 34.67 -26.17
C GLU A 123 7.97 35.09 -27.10
N GLU A 124 8.26 35.96 -28.07
CA GLU A 124 7.26 36.59 -28.95
C GLU A 124 6.90 35.72 -30.17
N GLY A 125 5.91 36.16 -30.96
CA GLY A 125 5.57 35.51 -32.23
C GLY A 125 4.12 35.72 -32.67
N VAL A 126 3.82 36.88 -33.23
CA VAL A 126 2.53 37.10 -33.94
C VAL A 126 2.60 36.41 -35.31
N GLY A 127 1.56 35.64 -35.65
CA GLY A 127 1.44 34.98 -36.94
C GLY A 127 -0.01 34.60 -37.24
N GLU A 128 -0.45 34.82 -38.48
CA GLU A 128 -1.86 34.68 -38.88
C GLU A 128 -2.31 33.23 -39.12
N LEU A 129 -3.64 33.05 -39.10
CA LEU A 129 -4.53 31.88 -39.25
C LEU A 129 -5.54 31.91 -38.09
N GLU A 130 -6.81 31.59 -38.32
CA GLU A 130 -7.82 31.60 -37.24
C GLU A 130 -7.68 30.40 -36.28
N VAL A 131 -7.08 29.33 -36.78
CA VAL A 131 -6.53 28.18 -36.03
C VAL A 131 -5.01 28.41 -35.80
N LEU A 132 -4.19 27.39 -35.53
CA LEU A 132 -2.80 27.54 -35.05
C LEU A 132 -1.86 26.37 -35.55
N ASP A 133 -0.69 26.14 -34.93
CA ASP A 133 0.27 24.98 -35.05
C ASP A 133 -0.09 23.71 -34.21
N GLU A 134 -0.68 22.63 -34.77
CA GLU A 134 -1.35 21.48 -34.08
C GLU A 134 -0.63 20.81 -32.88
N ARG A 135 0.70 20.76 -32.90
CA ARG A 135 1.53 19.89 -32.05
C ARG A 135 1.40 20.18 -30.56
N ARG A 136 1.18 21.43 -30.18
CA ARG A 136 1.19 21.85 -28.77
C ARG A 136 -0.12 21.48 -28.04
N CYS A 137 -1.26 21.38 -28.73
CA CYS A 137 -2.52 20.87 -28.20
C CYS A 137 -2.46 19.36 -28.02
N GLN A 138 -1.88 18.65 -28.99
CA GLN A 138 -1.60 17.23 -28.86
C GLN A 138 -0.66 16.95 -27.68
N ALA A 139 0.43 17.73 -27.53
CA ALA A 139 1.32 17.64 -26.37
C ALA A 139 0.61 17.94 -25.04
N ALA A 140 -0.31 18.90 -25.04
CA ALA A 140 -1.07 19.26 -23.85
C ALA A 140 -2.16 18.23 -23.48
N LEU A 141 -2.78 17.57 -24.46
CA LEU A 141 -3.57 16.36 -24.26
C LEU A 141 -2.72 15.19 -23.78
N ALA A 142 -1.50 15.02 -24.30
CA ALA A 142 -0.57 14.01 -23.85
C ALA A 142 -0.24 14.24 -22.37
N THR A 143 0.12 15.47 -21.96
CA THR A 143 0.28 15.85 -20.54
C THR A 143 -0.97 15.55 -19.68
N LEU A 144 -2.18 15.74 -20.21
CA LEU A 144 -3.42 15.31 -19.53
C LEU A 144 -3.55 13.78 -19.42
N ARG A 145 -3.19 13.01 -20.46
CA ARG A 145 -3.12 11.54 -20.43
C ARG A 145 -2.07 11.06 -19.42
N HIS A 146 -0.86 11.64 -19.47
CA HIS A 146 0.24 11.39 -18.55
C HIS A 146 -0.17 11.62 -17.09
N THR A 147 -0.91 12.70 -16.81
CA THR A 147 -1.43 12.98 -15.45
C THR A 147 -2.44 11.92 -15.01
N LYS A 148 -3.42 11.54 -15.86
CA LYS A 148 -4.41 10.50 -15.53
C LYS A 148 -3.75 9.12 -15.33
N TRP A 149 -2.79 8.78 -16.19
CA TRP A 149 -1.97 7.58 -16.04
C TRP A 149 -1.17 7.60 -14.73
N PHE A 150 -0.49 8.71 -14.43
CA PHE A 150 0.31 8.86 -13.22
C PHE A 150 -0.55 8.67 -11.97
N GLN A 151 -1.72 9.32 -11.93
CA GLN A 151 -2.68 9.17 -10.84
C GLN A 151 -3.13 7.72 -10.64
N SER A 152 -3.36 6.98 -11.74
CA SER A 152 -3.78 5.57 -11.71
C SER A 152 -2.65 4.54 -11.48
N ARG A 153 -1.37 4.92 -11.61
CA ARG A 153 -0.23 3.97 -11.68
C ARG A 153 0.88 4.23 -10.67
N VAL A 154 1.07 5.49 -10.29
CA VAL A 154 2.22 5.93 -9.48
C VAL A 154 1.81 6.28 -8.05
N THR A 155 0.60 6.81 -7.83
CA THR A 155 0.12 7.28 -6.51
C THR A 155 0.26 6.21 -5.42
N ASP A 156 -0.23 5.00 -5.69
CA ASP A 156 -0.18 3.87 -4.75
C ASP A 156 1.19 3.16 -4.73
N LEU A 157 2.08 3.47 -5.68
CA LEU A 157 3.34 2.78 -5.85
C LEU A 157 4.37 3.28 -4.82
N LYS A 158 4.41 2.59 -3.67
CA LYS A 158 5.21 2.95 -2.50
C LYS A 158 6.63 3.41 -2.86
N SER A 159 6.99 4.59 -2.39
CA SER A 159 8.27 5.28 -2.61
C SER A 159 8.51 5.86 -4.00
N CYS A 160 7.67 5.61 -5.01
CA CYS A 160 7.92 6.05 -6.39
C CYS A 160 7.98 7.59 -6.52
N VAL A 161 6.94 8.30 -6.04
CA VAL A 161 6.89 9.78 -6.00
C VAL A 161 8.10 10.39 -5.27
N ILE A 162 8.56 9.77 -4.18
CA ILE A 162 9.74 10.23 -3.41
C ILE A 162 11.02 10.10 -4.25
N VAL A 163 11.15 9.01 -5.01
CA VAL A 163 12.31 8.74 -5.89
C VAL A 163 12.27 9.66 -7.12
N MET A 164 11.10 9.89 -7.73
CA MET A 164 10.92 10.84 -8.83
C MET A 164 11.31 12.27 -8.43
N ARG A 165 10.89 12.77 -7.26
CA ARG A 165 11.32 14.09 -6.74
C ARG A 165 12.85 14.17 -6.55
N ILE A 166 13.47 13.10 -6.03
CA ILE A 166 14.94 13.03 -5.87
C ILE A 166 15.66 13.03 -7.23
N LEU A 167 15.16 12.27 -8.21
CA LEU A 167 15.74 12.21 -9.55
C LEU A 167 15.53 13.53 -10.31
N ARG A 168 14.41 14.22 -10.10
CA ARG A 168 14.16 15.56 -10.66
C ARG A 168 15.12 16.60 -10.10
N ASP A 169 15.47 16.54 -8.80
CA ASP A 169 16.61 17.30 -8.24
C ASP A 169 17.95 16.90 -8.87
N MET A 170 18.18 15.62 -9.20
CA MET A 170 19.40 15.22 -9.91
C MET A 170 19.45 15.80 -11.33
N CYS A 171 18.35 15.76 -12.08
CA CYS A 171 18.25 16.35 -13.43
C CYS A 171 18.45 17.87 -13.40
N ASN A 172 17.85 18.57 -12.43
CA ASN A 172 18.01 20.02 -12.26
C ASN A 172 19.44 20.44 -11.84
N ARG A 173 20.26 19.53 -11.27
CA ARG A 173 21.63 19.83 -10.82
C ARG A 173 22.74 19.28 -11.71
N LEU A 174 22.46 18.28 -12.55
CA LEU A 174 23.45 17.57 -13.34
C LEU A 174 23.02 17.58 -14.81
N ILE A 175 23.68 18.42 -15.62
CA ILE A 175 23.37 18.61 -17.04
C ILE A 175 23.29 17.28 -17.81
N VAL A 176 24.12 16.30 -17.45
CA VAL A 176 24.09 14.95 -18.04
C VAL A 176 22.73 14.25 -17.88
N TRP A 177 22.01 14.49 -16.78
CA TRP A 177 20.71 13.89 -16.48
C TRP A 177 19.53 14.72 -17.00
N GLU A 178 19.77 15.93 -17.48
CA GLU A 178 18.74 16.86 -17.95
C GLU A 178 17.85 16.26 -19.07
N PRO A 179 18.37 15.56 -20.10
CA PRO A 179 17.54 14.99 -21.17
C PRO A 179 16.53 13.91 -20.73
N LEU A 180 16.64 13.40 -19.50
CA LEU A 180 15.70 12.42 -18.95
C LEU A 180 14.50 13.08 -18.24
N LYS A 181 14.58 14.38 -17.96
CA LYS A 181 13.66 15.15 -17.12
C LYS A 181 12.22 15.11 -17.65
N GLY A 182 11.27 14.88 -16.75
CA GLY A 182 9.86 14.76 -17.09
C GLY A 182 9.45 13.32 -17.43
N TRP A 183 8.74 13.15 -18.54
CA TRP A 183 8.00 11.91 -18.85
C TRP A 183 8.86 10.64 -18.96
N PRO A 184 10.05 10.64 -19.62
CA PRO A 184 10.92 9.47 -19.67
C PRO A 184 11.37 9.00 -18.28
N MET A 185 11.81 9.92 -17.41
CA MET A 185 12.12 9.63 -16.01
C MET A 185 10.92 9.04 -15.27
N GLU A 186 9.72 9.60 -15.46
CA GLU A 186 8.51 9.12 -14.78
C GLU A 186 8.18 7.66 -15.17
N LEU A 187 8.21 7.34 -16.46
CA LEU A 187 7.96 5.98 -16.97
C LEU A 187 9.01 4.98 -16.48
N ILE A 188 10.29 5.34 -16.49
CA ILE A 188 11.36 4.46 -15.97
C ILE A 188 11.20 4.25 -14.46
N CYS A 189 10.77 5.26 -13.71
CA CYS A 189 10.51 5.15 -12.27
C CYS A 189 9.33 4.22 -11.96
N GLU A 190 8.23 4.28 -12.72
CA GLU A 190 7.11 3.33 -12.55
C GLU A 190 7.55 1.92 -12.95
N LYS A 191 8.01 1.71 -14.18
CA LYS A 191 8.33 0.37 -14.71
C LYS A 191 9.38 -0.34 -13.87
N SER A 192 10.43 0.37 -13.43
CA SER A 192 11.47 -0.24 -12.58
C SER A 192 10.99 -0.55 -11.17
N ILE A 193 10.10 0.24 -10.55
CA ILE A 193 9.62 -0.03 -9.18
C ILE A 193 8.45 -1.04 -9.17
N ALA A 194 7.51 -0.92 -10.12
CA ALA A 194 6.31 -1.76 -10.25
C ALA A 194 6.62 -3.21 -10.64
N THR A 195 7.73 -3.47 -11.34
CA THR A 195 8.23 -4.83 -11.64
C THR A 195 8.81 -5.56 -10.41
N CYS A 196 8.65 -5.05 -9.19
CA CYS A 196 9.11 -5.71 -7.99
C CYS A 196 7.97 -6.37 -7.21
N ASN A 197 8.11 -7.67 -6.94
CA ASN A 197 7.12 -8.50 -6.23
C ASN A 197 6.94 -8.15 -4.73
N ARG A 198 7.43 -6.99 -4.26
CA ARG A 198 7.24 -6.47 -2.91
C ARG A 198 7.38 -4.95 -2.85
N PRO A 199 6.69 -4.26 -1.92
CA PRO A 199 6.87 -2.83 -1.70
C PRO A 199 8.32 -2.48 -1.29
N LEU A 200 8.90 -1.50 -1.95
CA LEU A 200 10.28 -1.05 -1.73
C LEU A 200 10.36 0.16 -0.79
N GLY A 201 11.46 0.26 -0.03
CA GLY A 201 11.81 1.48 0.71
C GLY A 201 12.56 2.49 -0.19
N PRO A 202 12.54 3.81 0.09
CA PRO A 202 13.02 4.82 -0.86
C PRO A 202 14.48 4.67 -1.33
N GLY A 203 15.39 4.22 -0.47
CA GLY A 203 16.78 3.96 -0.85
C GLY A 203 16.98 2.69 -1.71
N GLU A 204 16.06 1.73 -1.62
CA GLU A 204 16.05 0.50 -2.42
C GLU A 204 15.34 0.74 -3.76
N ALA A 205 14.23 1.48 -3.75
CA ALA A 205 13.55 1.96 -4.94
C ALA A 205 14.50 2.82 -5.82
N LEU A 206 15.21 3.80 -5.22
CA LEU A 206 16.23 4.58 -5.93
C LEU A 206 17.34 3.71 -6.51
N ARG A 207 17.81 2.69 -5.78
CA ARG A 207 18.79 1.73 -6.31
C ARG A 207 18.23 0.99 -7.52
N ARG A 208 16.98 0.54 -7.48
CA ARG A 208 16.35 -0.23 -8.57
C ARG A 208 16.12 0.62 -9.83
N VAL A 209 15.80 1.91 -9.69
CA VAL A 209 15.79 2.85 -10.83
C VAL A 209 17.20 2.96 -11.43
N MET A 210 18.22 3.16 -10.59
CA MET A 210 19.62 3.22 -11.03
C MET A 210 20.09 1.91 -11.69
N GLU A 211 19.64 0.73 -11.22
CA GLU A 211 19.90 -0.58 -11.83
C GLU A 211 19.24 -0.71 -13.21
N CYS A 212 18.02 -0.18 -13.39
CA CYS A 212 17.33 -0.12 -14.67
C CYS A 212 18.06 0.77 -15.69
N ILE A 213 18.50 1.96 -15.28
CA ILE A 213 19.22 2.89 -16.17
C ILE A 213 20.62 2.34 -16.50
N ALA A 214 21.35 1.84 -15.50
CA ALA A 214 22.72 1.32 -15.67
C ALA A 214 22.82 0.05 -16.51
N SER A 215 21.73 -0.70 -16.67
CA SER A 215 21.64 -1.87 -17.56
C SER A 215 21.41 -1.50 -19.03
N GLY A 216 21.37 -0.22 -19.37
CA GLY A 216 21.38 0.25 -20.75
C GLY A 216 19.99 0.41 -21.39
N ILE A 217 18.93 0.59 -20.60
CA ILE A 217 17.57 0.86 -21.11
C ILE A 217 17.50 2.08 -22.05
N LEU A 218 18.46 3.00 -21.94
CA LEU A 218 18.55 4.22 -22.75
C LEU A 218 19.35 4.05 -24.05
N LEU A 219 20.13 2.99 -24.20
CA LEU A 219 21.04 2.83 -25.33
C LEU A 219 20.26 2.51 -26.62
N PRO A 220 20.80 2.79 -27.82
CA PRO A 220 20.11 2.55 -29.10
C PRO A 220 19.68 1.09 -29.33
N ASP A 221 20.49 0.12 -28.88
CA ASP A 221 20.17 -1.32 -28.91
C ASP A 221 19.40 -1.81 -27.66
N GLY A 222 18.94 -0.88 -26.82
CA GLY A 222 18.21 -1.16 -25.59
C GLY A 222 16.71 -1.47 -25.83
N PRO A 223 16.00 -1.99 -24.81
CA PRO A 223 14.58 -2.30 -24.91
C PRO A 223 13.62 -1.09 -24.97
N GLY A 224 14.15 0.14 -24.95
CA GLY A 224 13.37 1.38 -25.06
C GLY A 224 12.41 1.66 -23.90
N VAL A 225 11.62 2.73 -24.03
CA VAL A 225 10.57 3.11 -23.08
C VAL A 225 9.33 3.57 -23.85
N HIS A 226 8.53 2.60 -24.29
CA HIS A 226 7.24 2.85 -24.93
C HIS A 226 6.26 3.61 -24.03
N ASP A 227 5.59 4.58 -24.65
CA ASP A 227 4.57 5.41 -24.04
C ASP A 227 3.25 4.63 -23.84
N PRO A 228 2.74 4.50 -22.60
CA PRO A 228 1.45 3.87 -22.32
C PRO A 228 0.23 4.79 -22.55
N CYS A 229 0.46 6.06 -22.92
CA CYS A 229 -0.59 7.05 -23.16
C CYS A 229 -0.86 7.31 -24.64
N GLU A 230 0.02 6.87 -25.54
CA GLU A 230 -0.21 6.95 -26.99
C GLU A 230 -0.82 5.67 -27.56
N ARG A 231 -1.53 5.81 -28.67
CA ARG A 231 -2.19 4.68 -29.36
C ARG A 231 -1.21 3.89 -30.23
N GLU A 232 -0.37 4.62 -30.97
CA GLU A 232 0.68 4.05 -31.80
C GLU A 232 1.94 3.83 -30.94
N PRO A 233 2.81 2.85 -31.25
CA PRO A 233 3.94 2.44 -30.41
C PRO A 233 5.07 3.49 -30.40
N THR A 234 4.85 4.59 -29.70
CA THR A 234 5.77 5.72 -29.55
C THR A 234 6.82 5.40 -28.51
N ASP A 235 8.10 5.55 -28.86
CA ASP A 235 9.20 5.50 -27.89
C ASP A 235 9.51 6.90 -27.33
N THR A 236 9.49 7.01 -26.00
CA THR A 236 9.71 8.27 -25.29
C THR A 236 11.18 8.69 -25.22
N LEU A 237 12.11 7.81 -25.60
CA LEU A 237 13.55 8.10 -25.58
C LEU A 237 14.07 8.70 -26.88
N SER A 238 13.25 8.78 -27.92
CA SER A 238 13.59 9.35 -29.25
C SER A 238 14.15 10.77 -29.24
N VAL A 239 13.99 11.53 -28.15
CA VAL A 239 14.57 12.87 -27.93
C VAL A 239 16.02 12.81 -27.43
N ILE A 240 16.44 11.69 -26.84
CA ILE A 240 17.77 11.50 -26.23
C ILE A 240 18.73 10.94 -27.29
N THR A 241 19.80 11.68 -27.59
CA THR A 241 20.85 11.20 -28.51
C THR A 241 21.65 10.05 -27.90
N GLY A 242 22.21 9.17 -28.74
CA GLY A 242 23.02 8.02 -28.28
C GLY A 242 24.17 8.41 -27.34
N GLN A 243 24.80 9.59 -27.56
CA GLN A 243 25.86 10.11 -26.70
C GLN A 243 25.33 10.56 -25.32
N GLN A 244 24.14 11.19 -25.26
CA GLN A 244 23.49 11.50 -23.99
C GLN A 244 23.06 10.23 -23.25
N ALA A 245 22.50 9.24 -23.96
CA ALA A 245 22.13 7.94 -23.41
C ALA A 245 23.33 7.19 -22.82
N GLU A 246 24.48 7.17 -23.50
CA GLU A 246 25.72 6.59 -22.98
C GLU A 246 26.18 7.34 -21.71
N ALA A 247 26.21 8.68 -21.75
CA ALA A 247 26.64 9.50 -20.61
C ALA A 247 25.74 9.31 -19.37
N ILE A 248 24.42 9.23 -19.54
CA ILE A 248 23.47 8.92 -18.46
C ILE A 248 23.70 7.50 -17.94
N THR A 249 23.85 6.51 -18.83
CA THR A 249 24.07 5.10 -18.48
C THR A 249 25.37 4.93 -17.69
N GLN A 250 26.47 5.54 -18.13
CA GLN A 250 27.76 5.55 -17.44
C GLN A 250 27.65 6.22 -16.05
N ASN A 251 26.90 7.32 -15.95
CA ASN A 251 26.64 8.00 -14.68
C ASN A 251 25.81 7.12 -13.72
N ALA A 252 24.79 6.43 -14.20
CA ALA A 252 24.02 5.47 -13.40
C ALA A 252 24.89 4.30 -12.93
N GLN A 253 25.75 3.75 -13.79
CA GLN A 253 26.73 2.72 -13.42
C GLN A 253 27.75 3.21 -12.39
N HIS A 254 28.16 4.48 -12.43
CA HIS A 254 28.99 5.08 -11.38
C HIS A 254 28.22 5.26 -10.07
N ALA A 255 27.00 5.81 -10.14
CA ALA A 255 26.12 5.97 -8.99
C ALA A 255 25.86 4.64 -8.26
N LEU A 256 25.60 3.55 -8.98
CA LEU A 256 25.41 2.21 -8.39
C LEU A 256 26.63 1.72 -7.61
N ARG A 257 27.84 1.94 -8.13
CA ARG A 257 29.09 1.61 -7.42
C ARG A 257 29.17 2.39 -6.11
N LEU A 258 28.89 3.70 -6.12
CA LEU A 258 28.79 4.51 -4.91
C LEU A 258 27.69 4.01 -3.95
N LEU A 259 26.50 3.65 -4.45
CA LEU A 259 25.39 3.08 -3.66
C LEU A 259 25.73 1.70 -3.06
N ALA A 260 26.59 0.91 -3.68
CA ALA A 260 27.07 -0.36 -3.16
C ALA A 260 28.08 -0.17 -2.01
N PHE A 261 28.99 0.80 -2.15
CA PHE A 261 29.98 1.18 -1.12
C PHE A 261 29.44 2.16 -0.06
N GLY A 262 28.12 2.37 0.02
CA GLY A 262 27.47 3.22 1.03
C GLY A 262 27.61 4.73 0.80
N GLN A 263 28.22 5.16 -0.31
CA GLN A 263 28.51 6.56 -0.64
C GLN A 263 27.35 7.28 -1.35
N LEU A 264 26.11 6.87 -1.10
CA LEU A 264 24.88 7.47 -1.66
C LEU A 264 24.81 9.00 -1.44
N TYR A 265 25.36 9.50 -0.34
CA TYR A 265 25.41 10.94 -0.03
C TYR A 265 26.09 11.76 -1.14
N LYS A 266 27.10 11.21 -1.83
CA LYS A 266 27.77 11.85 -2.98
C LYS A 266 26.81 12.01 -4.16
N VAL A 267 26.08 10.94 -4.52
CA VAL A 267 25.12 10.93 -5.63
C VAL A 267 23.98 11.93 -5.39
N LEU A 268 23.53 12.04 -4.14
CA LEU A 268 22.48 12.98 -3.73
C LEU A 268 22.99 14.43 -3.54
N ASN A 269 24.28 14.69 -3.74
CA ASN A 269 25.01 15.91 -3.39
C ASN A 269 24.60 16.45 -2.01
N MET A 270 24.90 15.68 -0.98
CA MET A 270 24.67 16.03 0.42
C MET A 270 25.83 15.55 1.31
N ASN A 271 26.02 16.19 2.45
CA ASN A 271 26.92 15.69 3.47
C ASN A 271 26.47 14.30 3.98
N PRO A 272 27.41 13.42 4.38
CA PRO A 272 27.06 12.17 5.03
C PRO A 272 26.28 12.48 6.32
N LEU A 273 25.12 11.83 6.49
CA LEU A 273 24.36 11.96 7.73
C LEU A 273 25.18 11.43 8.91
N PRO A 274 25.06 12.01 10.12
CA PRO A 274 25.73 11.47 11.30
C PRO A 274 25.32 10.00 11.48
N PRO A 275 26.26 9.10 11.78
CA PRO A 275 25.94 7.69 11.96
C PRO A 275 24.96 7.55 13.13
N THR A 276 23.74 7.09 12.83
CA THR A 276 22.80 6.68 13.88
C THR A 276 23.51 5.65 14.74
N LYS A 277 23.61 5.94 16.05
CA LYS A 277 24.39 5.14 17.01
C LYS A 277 24.06 3.66 16.79
N PRO A 278 25.06 2.78 16.56
CA PRO A 278 24.77 1.36 16.40
C PRO A 278 24.17 0.86 17.70
N SER A 279 22.87 0.53 17.68
CA SER A 279 22.22 -0.16 18.81
C SER A 279 23.07 -1.37 19.17
N HIS A 280 23.42 -1.48 20.47
CA HIS A 280 24.57 -2.25 20.95
C HIS A 280 24.58 -3.68 20.39
N ARG A 281 25.35 -3.90 19.32
CA ARG A 281 25.78 -5.24 18.96
C ARG A 281 26.83 -5.63 19.98
N LEU A 282 26.56 -6.72 20.69
CA LEU A 282 27.49 -7.32 21.65
C LEU A 282 28.89 -7.41 21.04
N SER A 283 29.88 -6.95 21.80
CA SER A 283 31.28 -7.01 21.38
C SER A 283 31.69 -8.48 21.25
N GLY A 284 32.01 -8.88 20.03
CA GLY A 284 32.61 -10.17 19.70
C GLY A 284 33.73 -9.91 18.71
N SER A 285 34.93 -10.39 19.02
CA SER A 285 36.07 -10.34 18.11
C SER A 285 35.72 -11.01 16.78
N ASP A 286 36.00 -10.35 15.65
CA ASP A 286 37.16 -10.78 14.86
C ASP A 286 37.57 -9.80 13.76
N LYS A 287 38.88 -9.66 13.59
CA LYS A 287 39.50 -8.78 12.60
C LYS A 287 39.74 -9.53 11.28
N LYS A 288 38.81 -9.40 10.32
CA LYS A 288 39.14 -9.38 8.88
C LYS A 288 38.00 -8.78 8.06
N GLY A 289 38.32 -7.80 7.23
CA GLY A 289 37.36 -7.21 6.30
C GLY A 289 37.14 -8.12 5.09
N THR A 290 35.91 -8.15 4.58
CA THR A 290 35.63 -8.66 3.23
C THR A 290 34.39 -7.98 2.67
N CYS A 291 34.42 -7.61 1.38
CA CYS A 291 33.29 -6.99 0.72
C CYS A 291 32.15 -7.99 0.56
N ARG A 292 30.88 -7.55 0.65
CA ARG A 292 29.71 -8.39 0.36
C ARG A 292 29.60 -8.64 -1.15
N LYS A 293 30.28 -9.69 -1.63
CA LYS A 293 29.99 -10.30 -2.94
C LYS A 293 28.49 -10.65 -3.02
N ARG A 294 27.91 -10.52 -4.22
CA ARG A 294 26.65 -11.22 -4.56
C ARG A 294 26.91 -12.74 -4.41
N GLN A 295 25.94 -13.48 -3.88
CA GLN A 295 26.08 -14.93 -3.74
C GLN A 295 25.99 -15.56 -5.14
N HIS A 296 27.02 -16.31 -5.51
CA HIS A 296 26.89 -17.39 -6.48
C HIS A 296 26.11 -18.52 -5.81
N GLU A 297 25.26 -19.24 -6.52
CA GLU A 297 24.65 -20.45 -5.99
C GLU A 297 25.62 -21.62 -6.19
N ASP A 298 25.94 -22.30 -5.10
CA ASP A 298 26.58 -23.61 -5.07
C ASP A 298 26.02 -24.37 -3.85
N GLU A 299 25.98 -25.70 -3.96
CA GLU A 299 24.99 -26.50 -3.23
C GLU A 299 25.32 -26.79 -1.75
N HIS A 300 24.29 -27.20 -1.01
CA HIS A 300 24.32 -27.79 0.35
C HIS A 300 25.02 -26.98 1.47
N THR A 301 24.21 -26.24 2.26
CA THR A 301 24.59 -25.88 3.65
C THR A 301 23.52 -26.28 4.67
N ASN A 302 23.96 -26.55 5.91
CA ASN A 302 23.26 -27.46 6.82
C ASN A 302 22.13 -26.80 7.65
N ASP A 303 20.89 -27.22 7.40
CA ASP A 303 19.59 -26.77 7.98
C ASP A 303 19.61 -26.43 9.49
N ARG A 304 20.42 -27.17 10.26
CA ARG A 304 20.47 -27.09 11.73
C ARG A 304 20.90 -25.71 12.25
N GLN A 305 21.61 -24.91 11.45
CA GLN A 305 21.98 -23.54 11.81
C GLN A 305 20.86 -22.53 11.55
N LEU A 306 20.08 -22.68 10.46
CA LEU A 306 18.98 -21.77 10.11
C LEU A 306 17.91 -21.74 11.22
N PHE A 307 17.53 -22.90 11.76
CA PHE A 307 16.56 -22.97 12.86
C PHE A 307 17.04 -22.29 14.15
N LYS A 308 18.32 -22.41 14.53
CA LYS A 308 18.87 -21.65 15.67
C LYS A 308 18.81 -20.14 15.40
N LYS A 309 19.23 -19.72 14.19
CA LYS A 309 19.26 -18.31 13.78
C LYS A 309 17.85 -17.68 13.74
N MET A 310 16.85 -18.42 13.24
CA MET A 310 15.44 -18.00 13.30
C MET A 310 14.89 -17.96 14.72
N LYS A 311 15.20 -18.93 15.59
CA LYS A 311 14.70 -18.92 16.98
C LYS A 311 15.29 -17.76 17.80
N CYS A 312 16.59 -17.47 17.64
CA CYS A 312 17.22 -16.32 18.27
C CYS A 312 16.70 -14.99 17.71
N ASN A 313 16.50 -14.88 16.39
CA ASN A 313 15.88 -13.68 15.80
C ASN A 313 14.44 -13.49 16.26
N LEU A 314 13.63 -14.55 16.39
CA LEU A 314 12.23 -14.43 16.80
C LEU A 314 12.10 -14.01 18.27
N MET A 315 12.92 -14.56 19.17
CA MET A 315 12.96 -14.11 20.56
C MET A 315 13.47 -12.66 20.65
N GLY A 316 14.59 -12.34 20.01
CA GLY A 316 15.14 -10.99 19.99
C GLY A 316 14.21 -9.94 19.33
N VAL A 317 13.33 -10.33 18.41
CA VAL A 317 12.31 -9.45 17.80
C VAL A 317 11.06 -9.30 18.68
N LEU A 318 10.86 -10.17 19.67
CA LEU A 318 9.88 -9.96 20.74
C LEU A 318 10.48 -9.05 21.81
N ASP A 319 11.63 -9.42 22.38
CA ASP A 319 12.29 -8.68 23.46
C ASP A 319 12.69 -7.26 23.04
N SER A 320 13.30 -7.09 21.85
CA SER A 320 13.70 -5.76 21.35
C SER A 320 12.52 -4.86 20.95
N LYS A 321 11.28 -5.37 20.90
CA LYS A 321 10.08 -4.54 20.71
C LYS A 321 9.46 -4.08 22.03
N MET A 322 9.86 -4.65 23.16
CA MET A 322 9.36 -4.26 24.49
C MET A 322 10.09 -3.03 25.05
N MET A 323 11.16 -2.56 24.39
CA MET A 323 12.06 -1.50 24.87
C MET A 323 12.30 -0.38 23.84
N ASP A 324 11.27 0.00 23.07
CA ASP A 324 11.27 1.21 22.22
C ASP A 324 10.23 2.23 22.71
N PRO A 325 10.65 3.37 23.30
CA PRO A 325 9.73 4.44 23.69
C PRO A 325 8.87 4.96 22.54
N ASN A 326 9.40 5.02 21.31
CA ASN A 326 8.79 5.74 20.19
C ASN A 326 8.00 4.84 19.20
N HIS A 327 7.72 3.59 19.56
CA HIS A 327 6.88 2.73 18.70
C HIS A 327 5.44 3.28 18.62
N PRO A 328 4.89 3.59 17.43
CA PRO A 328 3.53 4.09 17.29
C PRO A 328 2.54 2.96 17.60
N MET A 329 1.96 2.99 18.79
CA MET A 329 1.22 1.86 19.34
C MET A 329 -0.04 2.33 20.06
N ASN A 330 -1.18 1.72 19.71
CA ASN A 330 -2.49 2.09 20.22
C ASN A 330 -2.52 2.16 21.76
N ALA A 331 -3.14 3.19 22.34
CA ALA A 331 -3.14 3.42 23.79
C ALA A 331 -3.71 2.26 24.61
N LEU A 332 -4.71 1.51 24.10
CA LEU A 332 -5.19 0.29 24.75
C LEU A 332 -4.12 -0.80 24.82
N MET A 333 -3.25 -0.89 23.80
CA MET A 333 -2.16 -1.86 23.75
C MET A 333 -0.95 -1.41 24.57
N ARG A 334 -0.64 -0.10 24.64
CA ARG A 334 0.33 0.47 25.59
C ARG A 334 -0.10 0.18 27.03
N LEU A 335 -1.33 0.51 27.39
CA LEU A 335 -1.80 0.37 28.77
C LEU A 335 -1.90 -1.10 29.22
N ASN A 336 -2.36 -2.01 28.35
CA ASN A 336 -2.39 -3.44 28.68
C ASN A 336 -0.99 -4.11 28.71
N GLN A 337 0.06 -3.45 28.22
CA GLN A 337 1.45 -3.89 28.42
C GLN A 337 2.02 -3.40 29.76
N VAL A 338 1.74 -2.14 30.15
CA VAL A 338 2.18 -1.58 31.45
C VAL A 338 1.41 -2.20 32.62
N HIS A 339 0.11 -2.42 32.43
CA HIS A 339 -0.81 -2.99 33.41
C HIS A 339 -1.68 -4.08 32.74
N PRO A 340 -1.16 -5.32 32.64
CA PRO A 340 -1.93 -6.44 32.12
C PRO A 340 -3.08 -6.80 33.07
N GLY A 341 -4.23 -7.17 32.50
CA GLY A 341 -5.40 -7.64 33.27
C GLY A 341 -6.38 -6.55 33.74
N LEU A 342 -6.26 -5.31 33.26
CA LEU A 342 -7.16 -4.21 33.64
C LEU A 342 -8.63 -4.43 33.21
N HIS A 343 -9.54 -4.28 34.16
CA HIS A 343 -10.99 -4.44 33.95
C HIS A 343 -11.70 -3.12 33.69
N TYR A 344 -12.05 -2.86 32.43
CA TYR A 344 -12.85 -1.71 32.02
C TYR A 344 -14.34 -1.91 32.31
N LYS A 345 -14.95 -0.99 33.08
CA LYS A 345 -16.37 -0.99 33.44
C LYS A 345 -17.14 0.03 32.59
N LEU A 346 -18.32 -0.32 32.08
CA LEU A 346 -19.24 0.63 31.45
C LEU A 346 -20.06 1.28 32.58
N LEU A 347 -19.99 2.61 32.71
CA LEU A 347 -20.72 3.34 33.74
C LEU A 347 -22.07 3.85 33.25
N SER A 348 -22.11 4.42 32.04
CA SER A 348 -23.36 4.88 31.43
C SER A 348 -23.39 4.73 29.92
N GLN A 349 -24.62 4.67 29.39
CA GLN A 349 -24.95 4.73 27.98
C GLN A 349 -26.14 5.68 27.86
N SER A 350 -25.96 6.82 27.19
CA SER A 350 -26.93 7.90 27.07
C SER A 350 -26.98 8.47 25.64
N GLY A 351 -27.81 9.48 25.40
CA GLY A 351 -27.98 10.10 24.09
C GLY A 351 -28.95 9.36 23.16
N PRO A 352 -29.28 9.95 21.99
CA PRO A 352 -30.17 9.34 21.00
C PRO A 352 -29.61 8.04 20.41
N VAL A 353 -30.49 7.21 19.84
CA VAL A 353 -30.10 5.94 19.17
C VAL A 353 -29.13 6.19 17.99
N HIS A 354 -29.23 7.34 17.32
CA HIS A 354 -28.34 7.75 16.23
C HIS A 354 -27.04 8.42 16.70
N THR A 355 -26.96 8.91 17.94
CA THR A 355 -25.78 9.57 18.53
C THR A 355 -25.54 9.11 19.98
N PRO A 356 -25.30 7.81 20.21
CA PRO A 356 -25.13 7.26 21.56
C PRO A 356 -23.79 7.64 22.18
N VAL A 357 -23.82 8.08 23.43
CA VAL A 357 -22.64 8.38 24.25
C VAL A 357 -22.43 7.24 25.24
N PHE A 358 -21.26 6.60 25.18
CA PHE A 358 -20.84 5.56 26.12
C PHE A 358 -19.76 6.08 27.03
N THR A 359 -19.94 5.94 28.34
CA THR A 359 -18.97 6.36 29.36
C THR A 359 -18.34 5.13 29.99
N MET A 360 -17.02 5.03 29.85
CA MET A 360 -16.23 3.91 30.34
C MET A 360 -15.34 4.39 31.49
N SER A 361 -15.05 3.49 32.43
CA SER A 361 -14.00 3.70 33.43
C SER A 361 -13.08 2.50 33.59
N VAL A 362 -11.92 2.74 34.19
CA VAL A 362 -10.98 1.72 34.64
C VAL A 362 -10.34 2.18 35.95
N ASP A 363 -10.09 1.24 36.85
CA ASP A 363 -9.33 1.47 38.08
C ASP A 363 -7.88 1.08 37.86
N VAL A 364 -6.95 2.00 38.13
CA VAL A 364 -5.50 1.80 38.01
C VAL A 364 -4.83 2.39 39.25
N GLN A 365 -4.09 1.56 39.97
CA GLN A 365 -3.35 1.94 41.19
C GLN A 365 -4.24 2.61 42.27
N GLY A 366 -5.53 2.30 42.32
CA GLY A 366 -6.50 2.90 43.25
C GLY A 366 -7.11 4.22 42.76
N THR A 367 -6.80 4.65 41.54
CA THR A 367 -7.40 5.82 40.90
C THR A 367 -8.33 5.39 39.76
N VAL A 368 -9.59 5.83 39.83
CA VAL A 368 -10.61 5.53 38.82
C VAL A 368 -10.59 6.60 37.73
N HIS A 369 -10.22 6.20 36.52
CA HIS A 369 -10.20 7.09 35.36
C HIS A 369 -11.41 6.85 34.46
N GLU A 370 -12.15 7.92 34.16
CA GLU A 370 -13.38 7.90 33.37
C GLU A 370 -13.27 8.77 32.10
N ALA A 371 -13.83 8.31 30.98
CA ALA A 371 -13.98 9.07 29.75
C ALA A 371 -15.11 8.52 28.84
N SER A 372 -15.68 9.40 28.01
CA SER A 372 -16.85 9.10 27.16
C SER A 372 -16.56 9.21 25.66
N GLY A 373 -17.32 8.47 24.84
CA GLY A 373 -17.24 8.56 23.38
C GLY A 373 -18.41 7.90 22.65
N CYS A 374 -18.51 8.15 21.34
CA CYS A 374 -19.57 7.66 20.43
C CYS A 374 -19.71 6.14 20.32
N SER A 375 -18.76 5.36 20.85
CA SER A 375 -18.82 3.90 20.90
C SER A 375 -18.11 3.36 22.13
N LYS A 376 -18.46 2.14 22.57
CA LYS A 376 -17.74 1.42 23.62
C LYS A 376 -16.24 1.20 23.30
N LYS A 377 -15.85 1.27 22.02
CA LYS A 377 -14.46 1.16 21.54
C LYS A 377 -13.70 2.49 21.68
N THR A 378 -14.29 3.60 21.24
CA THR A 378 -13.69 4.95 21.34
C THR A 378 -13.66 5.44 22.79
N ALA A 379 -14.69 5.14 23.59
CA ALA A 379 -14.69 5.43 25.03
C ALA A 379 -13.56 4.68 25.76
N LYS A 380 -13.39 3.36 25.55
CA LYS A 380 -12.25 2.60 26.11
C LYS A 380 -10.89 3.18 25.69
N LEU A 381 -10.76 3.63 24.44
CA LEU A 381 -9.52 4.24 23.94
C LEU A 381 -9.23 5.59 24.64
N LYS A 382 -10.23 6.45 24.80
CA LYS A 382 -10.10 7.74 25.53
C LYS A 382 -9.76 7.53 27.01
N VAL A 383 -10.35 6.51 27.66
CA VAL A 383 -9.95 6.09 29.02
C VAL A 383 -8.48 5.69 29.05
N ALA A 384 -8.02 4.84 28.12
CA ALA A 384 -6.63 4.38 28.09
C ALA A 384 -5.62 5.52 27.88
N LEU A 385 -5.96 6.53 27.05
CA LEU A 385 -5.16 7.75 26.89
C LEU A 385 -5.06 8.54 28.20
N LYS A 386 -6.20 8.82 28.85
CA LYS A 386 -6.27 9.57 30.12
C LYS A 386 -5.47 8.91 31.25
N VAL A 387 -5.47 7.58 31.31
CA VAL A 387 -4.64 6.80 32.24
C VAL A 387 -3.15 6.93 31.91
N LEU A 388 -2.75 6.71 30.66
CA LEU A 388 -1.33 6.77 30.27
C LEU A 388 -0.72 8.16 30.50
N GLN A 389 -1.51 9.22 30.28
CA GLN A 389 -1.13 10.59 30.59
C GLN A 389 -0.93 10.80 32.10
N ALA A 390 -1.84 10.29 32.94
CA ALA A 390 -1.70 10.35 34.39
C ALA A 390 -0.51 9.54 34.92
N LEU A 391 -0.15 8.44 34.24
CA LEU A 391 1.05 7.63 34.52
C LEU A 391 2.35 8.22 33.94
N GLY A 392 2.32 9.44 33.40
CA GLY A 392 3.52 10.14 32.91
C GLY A 392 4.10 9.64 31.59
N TYR A 393 3.38 8.78 30.85
CA TYR A 393 3.82 8.36 29.51
C TYR A 393 3.57 9.49 28.49
N PRO A 394 4.52 9.77 27.57
CA PRO A 394 4.34 10.82 26.58
C PRO A 394 3.21 10.43 25.60
N ALA A 395 2.07 11.13 25.73
CA ALA A 395 0.90 10.97 24.87
C ALA A 395 1.11 11.61 23.49
N GLY A 396 2.10 11.12 22.75
CA GLY A 396 2.29 11.47 21.34
C GLY A 396 1.11 11.00 20.49
N PHE A 397 0.75 11.81 19.50
CA PHE A 397 -0.46 11.73 18.66
C PHE A 397 -1.76 12.10 19.37
N GLU A 398 -2.12 13.38 19.26
CA GLU A 398 -3.49 13.67 18.83
C GLU A 398 -3.73 12.92 17.51
N VAL A 399 -4.62 11.94 17.55
CA VAL A 399 -5.30 11.45 16.35
C VAL A 399 -6.49 12.37 16.20
N ASP A 400 -6.58 13.07 15.06
CA ASP A 400 -7.69 13.97 14.74
C ASP A 400 -9.03 13.29 15.08
N LEU A 401 -9.74 13.91 16.02
CA LEU A 401 -10.74 13.20 16.84
C LEU A 401 -12.14 13.27 16.23
N ASP A 402 -12.34 14.20 15.29
CA ASP A 402 -13.62 14.45 14.62
C ASP A 402 -13.73 13.68 13.29
N SER A 403 -12.61 13.23 12.71
CA SER A 403 -12.53 12.34 11.52
C SER A 403 -13.11 10.92 11.72
N LEU A 404 -13.90 10.69 12.77
CA LEU A 404 -14.73 9.49 13.00
C LEU A 404 -16.22 9.82 13.22
N SER A 405 -16.65 11.03 12.86
CA SER A 405 -18.04 11.51 13.00
C SER A 405 -18.81 11.62 11.67
N ALA A 406 -18.10 11.56 10.53
CA ALA A 406 -18.66 11.83 9.21
C ALA A 406 -18.73 10.55 8.34
N ASP A 407 -19.86 9.87 8.43
CA ASP A 407 -20.39 8.96 7.40
C ASP A 407 -21.93 9.07 7.42
N GLU A 408 -22.64 8.52 6.41
CA GLU A 408 -24.09 8.65 6.22
C GLU A 408 -24.63 10.05 5.83
N ARG A 409 -24.07 10.64 4.76
CA ARG A 409 -24.85 11.47 3.81
C ARG A 409 -24.41 11.24 2.37
N SER A 410 -25.14 10.40 1.64
CA SER A 410 -25.08 10.29 0.19
C SER A 410 -26.45 9.86 -0.33
N ASP A 411 -26.95 10.53 -1.37
CA ASP A 411 -28.19 10.12 -2.05
C ASP A 411 -28.21 10.63 -3.51
N SER A 412 -27.72 9.81 -4.44
CA SER A 412 -28.12 9.74 -5.87
C SER A 412 -27.27 8.73 -6.68
N GLU A 413 -27.84 7.53 -6.84
CA GLU A 413 -27.68 6.55 -7.94
C GLU A 413 -26.33 6.32 -8.67
N GLY A 414 -25.81 5.08 -8.60
CA GLY A 414 -24.70 4.61 -9.45
C GLY A 414 -24.32 3.12 -9.25
N ARG A 415 -25.00 2.19 -9.95
CA ARG A 415 -24.77 0.73 -9.81
C ARG A 415 -23.35 0.28 -10.17
N ASN A 416 -22.66 -0.45 -9.27
CA ASN A 416 -22.53 -1.93 -9.38
C ASN A 416 -21.67 -2.64 -8.31
N HIS A 417 -22.12 -3.86 -7.96
CA HIS A 417 -21.42 -4.98 -7.31
C HIS A 417 -20.01 -4.81 -6.69
N ARG A 418 -19.94 -4.99 -5.36
CA ARG A 418 -19.61 -6.29 -4.74
C ARG A 418 -20.07 -6.37 -3.28
N SER A 419 -20.24 -7.59 -2.75
CA SER A 419 -20.87 -7.83 -1.45
C SER A 419 -19.86 -8.11 -0.35
N GLU A 420 -19.83 -7.23 0.65
CA GLU A 420 -19.42 -7.57 2.01
C GLU A 420 -20.66 -7.53 2.91
N ARG A 421 -20.73 -8.43 3.90
CA ARG A 421 -21.92 -8.59 4.76
C ARG A 421 -21.48 -8.58 6.23
N ASN A 422 -21.80 -7.51 6.94
CA ASN A 422 -21.56 -7.41 8.38
C ASN A 422 -22.62 -8.22 9.14
N ASP A 423 -22.18 -9.18 9.95
CA ASP A 423 -23.06 -9.86 10.91
C ASP A 423 -23.25 -9.01 12.18
N ARG A 424 -24.52 -8.75 12.52
CA ARG A 424 -24.92 -8.18 13.81
C ARG A 424 -25.00 -9.30 14.85
N MET A 425 -24.60 -9.02 16.09
CA MET A 425 -24.94 -9.89 17.24
C MET A 425 -25.61 -9.07 18.34
N SER A 426 -26.81 -9.52 18.74
CA SER A 426 -27.64 -8.88 19.77
C SER A 426 -27.28 -9.36 21.18
N THR A 427 -27.72 -8.61 22.19
CA THR A 427 -27.49 -8.91 23.61
C THR A 427 -28.60 -9.77 24.22
N SER A 428 -28.21 -10.73 25.06
CA SER A 428 -29.05 -11.23 26.17
C SER A 428 -28.15 -11.69 27.33
N SER A 429 -28.71 -11.72 28.55
CA SER A 429 -27.92 -11.86 29.79
C SER A 429 -28.66 -12.70 30.83
N ARG A 430 -27.98 -13.64 31.53
CA ARG A 430 -28.03 -13.77 33.00
C ARG A 430 -27.13 -14.88 33.59
N SER A 431 -27.01 -14.78 34.92
CA SER A 431 -26.17 -15.49 35.90
C SER A 431 -26.50 -16.96 36.18
N ASN A 432 -25.51 -17.70 36.69
CA ASN A 432 -25.59 -19.11 37.13
C ASN A 432 -26.20 -19.29 38.54
N SER A 433 -26.77 -20.48 38.80
CA SER A 433 -26.71 -21.16 40.12
C SER A 433 -26.91 -22.68 40.01
N VAL A 434 -25.97 -23.44 40.59
CA VAL A 434 -26.01 -24.84 41.14
C VAL A 434 -27.34 -25.63 40.93
N THR A 435 -27.36 -26.86 40.40
CA THR A 435 -26.92 -28.13 41.06
C THR A 435 -26.70 -29.28 40.06
N SER A 436 -26.09 -30.39 40.50
CA SER A 436 -25.61 -31.54 39.70
C SER A 436 -26.68 -32.48 39.10
N THR A 437 -26.47 -32.92 37.85
CA THR A 437 -26.69 -34.30 37.34
C THR A 437 -26.19 -34.42 35.88
N ASP A 438 -26.02 -35.64 35.36
CA ASP A 438 -25.46 -35.89 34.02
C ASP A 438 -26.40 -35.51 32.85
N THR A 439 -25.85 -34.86 31.81
CA THR A 439 -25.70 -35.45 30.44
C THR A 439 -25.28 -34.44 29.36
N CYS A 440 -24.63 -34.96 28.31
CA CYS A 440 -24.46 -34.41 26.95
C CYS A 440 -23.84 -32.99 26.77
N GLU A 441 -22.55 -32.93 26.43
CA GLU A 441 -21.87 -31.69 26.05
C GLU A 441 -21.82 -31.45 24.54
N SER A 442 -22.27 -30.29 24.07
CA SER A 442 -21.94 -29.78 22.72
C SER A 442 -20.65 -28.95 22.75
N ARG A 443 -19.50 -29.58 23.05
CA ARG A 443 -18.19 -28.89 23.07
C ARG A 443 -17.83 -28.34 21.69
N ILE A 444 -17.42 -27.07 21.63
CA ILE A 444 -16.53 -26.61 20.55
C ILE A 444 -15.23 -27.43 20.68
N PRO A 445 -14.77 -28.16 19.65
CA PRO A 445 -13.59 -29.00 19.77
C PRO A 445 -12.34 -28.18 20.12
N GLY A 446 -11.65 -28.58 21.19
CA GLY A 446 -10.32 -28.08 21.52
C GLY A 446 -9.32 -28.37 20.39
N PRO A 447 -8.12 -27.74 20.41
CA PRO A 447 -7.11 -27.98 19.39
C PRO A 447 -6.77 -29.47 19.30
N LEU A 448 -6.88 -30.04 18.09
CA LEU A 448 -6.55 -31.45 17.84
C LEU A 448 -5.07 -31.70 18.12
N LEU A 449 -4.78 -32.58 19.08
CA LEU A 449 -3.43 -33.01 19.47
C LEU A 449 -3.24 -34.50 19.19
N THR A 450 -1.99 -34.91 19.00
CA THR A 450 -1.54 -36.31 18.96
C THR A 450 -1.40 -36.88 20.38
N PRO A 451 -1.23 -38.22 20.54
CA PRO A 451 -0.86 -38.82 21.83
C PRO A 451 0.45 -38.27 22.44
N GLY A 452 1.31 -37.62 21.64
CA GLY A 452 2.50 -36.93 22.11
C GLY A 452 2.26 -35.48 22.57
N GLY A 453 1.00 -35.03 22.66
CA GLY A 453 0.63 -33.66 23.03
C GLY A 453 0.97 -32.59 21.98
N LYS A 454 1.41 -32.99 20.78
CA LYS A 454 1.78 -32.09 19.68
C LYS A 454 0.62 -31.87 18.73
N ASN A 455 0.71 -30.81 17.93
CA ASN A 455 -0.17 -30.64 16.76
C ASN A 455 0.20 -31.70 15.69
N PRO A 456 -0.76 -32.47 15.15
CA PRO A 456 -0.50 -33.48 14.12
C PRO A 456 0.30 -32.98 12.91
N VAL A 457 0.09 -31.72 12.48
CA VAL A 457 0.81 -31.12 11.35
C VAL A 457 2.31 -30.95 11.67
N MET A 458 2.64 -30.65 12.93
CA MET A 458 4.04 -30.54 13.38
C MET A 458 4.69 -31.92 13.47
N GLU A 459 4.03 -32.89 14.10
CA GLU A 459 4.60 -34.24 14.29
C GLU A 459 4.78 -34.98 12.95
N LEU A 460 3.85 -34.82 12.00
CA LEU A 460 4.02 -35.37 10.66
C LEU A 460 5.19 -34.71 9.91
N ASN A 461 5.39 -33.39 10.07
CA ASN A 461 6.53 -32.67 9.47
C ASN A 461 7.88 -32.96 10.18
N GLU A 462 7.84 -33.43 11.43
CA GLU A 462 9.03 -34.01 12.11
C GLU A 462 9.41 -35.37 11.51
N LYS A 463 8.43 -36.19 11.10
CA LYS A 463 8.64 -37.50 10.46
C LYS A 463 9.05 -37.38 8.97
N ARG A 464 8.39 -36.50 8.21
CA ARG A 464 8.63 -36.25 6.77
C ARG A 464 8.58 -34.75 6.51
N ARG A 465 9.72 -34.15 6.15
CA ARG A 465 9.80 -32.71 5.82
C ARG A 465 9.28 -32.42 4.41
N GLY A 466 8.70 -31.23 4.20
CA GLY A 466 8.37 -30.73 2.87
C GLY A 466 7.03 -31.19 2.27
N LEU A 467 6.16 -31.80 3.09
CA LEU A 467 4.86 -32.30 2.64
C LEU A 467 3.94 -31.17 2.13
N LYS A 468 3.32 -31.38 0.97
CA LYS A 468 2.32 -30.49 0.38
C LYS A 468 0.92 -30.83 0.90
N TYR A 469 0.11 -29.80 1.16
CA TYR A 469 -1.27 -29.94 1.62
C TYR A 469 -2.21 -29.17 0.68
N GLU A 470 -3.08 -29.88 -0.02
CA GLU A 470 -3.93 -29.35 -1.10
C GLU A 470 -5.40 -29.28 -0.67
N LEU A 471 -6.11 -28.22 -1.05
CA LEU A 471 -7.51 -28.01 -0.71
C LEU A 471 -8.39 -28.61 -1.80
N LEU A 472 -9.01 -29.77 -1.52
CA LEU A 472 -9.88 -30.46 -2.48
C LEU A 472 -11.29 -29.86 -2.54
N SER A 473 -11.83 -29.39 -1.41
CA SER A 473 -13.15 -28.76 -1.39
C SER A 473 -13.34 -27.79 -0.21
N GLU A 474 -14.10 -26.73 -0.47
CA GLU A 474 -14.69 -25.81 0.52
C GLU A 474 -16.21 -25.83 0.28
N THR A 475 -17.00 -26.16 1.29
CA THR A 475 -18.44 -26.45 1.14
C THR A 475 -19.21 -25.98 2.37
N GLY A 476 -20.33 -25.28 2.17
CA GLY A 476 -21.19 -24.77 3.24
C GLY A 476 -21.21 -23.24 3.35
N GLY A 477 -22.25 -22.72 4.01
CA GLY A 477 -22.43 -21.28 4.26
C GLY A 477 -21.50 -20.74 5.34
N SER A 478 -21.50 -19.41 5.56
CA SER A 478 -20.54 -18.71 6.43
C SER A 478 -20.40 -19.28 7.85
N TYR A 479 -21.46 -19.91 8.39
CA TYR A 479 -21.52 -20.46 9.76
C TYR A 479 -21.23 -21.98 9.88
N ASP A 480 -21.26 -22.76 8.79
CA ASP A 480 -20.78 -24.16 8.75
C ASP A 480 -19.94 -24.39 7.48
N LYS A 481 -18.83 -23.66 7.36
CA LYS A 481 -17.85 -23.89 6.30
C LYS A 481 -17.04 -25.15 6.59
N ARG A 482 -17.26 -26.20 5.82
CA ARG A 482 -16.51 -27.45 5.87
C ARG A 482 -15.43 -27.46 4.78
N PHE A 483 -14.19 -27.61 5.22
CA PHE A 483 -13.01 -27.67 4.36
C PHE A 483 -12.50 -29.10 4.35
N ILE A 484 -12.11 -29.62 3.19
CA ILE A 484 -11.52 -30.94 3.05
C ILE A 484 -10.19 -30.84 2.32
N ILE A 485 -9.13 -31.28 2.99
CA ILE A 485 -7.74 -31.10 2.60
C ILE A 485 -7.08 -32.46 2.48
N GLU A 486 -6.21 -32.61 1.49
CA GLU A 486 -5.38 -33.80 1.26
C GLU A 486 -3.91 -33.50 1.56
N VAL A 487 -3.19 -34.50 2.04
CA VAL A 487 -1.73 -34.53 2.15
C VAL A 487 -1.22 -35.83 1.53
N GLU A 488 -0.24 -35.74 0.64
CA GLU A 488 0.43 -36.93 0.10
C GLU A 488 1.69 -37.23 0.93
N VAL A 489 1.80 -38.45 1.44
CA VAL A 489 2.93 -38.93 2.24
C VAL A 489 3.30 -40.31 1.72
N ASP A 490 4.56 -40.50 1.31
CA ASP A 490 5.09 -41.78 0.83
C ASP A 490 4.23 -42.43 -0.27
N LYS A 491 3.78 -41.61 -1.23
CA LYS A 491 2.86 -41.94 -2.35
C LYS A 491 1.44 -42.38 -1.92
N GLN A 492 1.07 -42.22 -0.66
CA GLN A 492 -0.29 -42.43 -0.15
C GLN A 492 -0.96 -41.07 0.15
N LYS A 493 -2.22 -40.93 -0.28
CA LYS A 493 -3.01 -39.70 -0.12
C LYS A 493 -3.93 -39.80 1.10
N PHE A 494 -3.83 -38.83 2.00
CA PHE A 494 -4.60 -38.78 3.25
C PHE A 494 -5.49 -37.54 3.29
N ARG A 495 -6.80 -37.77 3.40
CA ARG A 495 -7.83 -36.73 3.35
C ARG A 495 -8.39 -36.45 4.74
N GLY A 496 -8.53 -35.18 5.10
CA GLY A 496 -9.07 -34.74 6.39
C GLY A 496 -10.01 -33.54 6.25
N SER A 497 -11.15 -33.62 6.95
CA SER A 497 -12.17 -32.57 6.98
C SER A 497 -12.15 -31.78 8.29
N GLY A 498 -12.57 -30.51 8.26
CA GLY A 498 -12.81 -29.72 9.47
C GLY A 498 -13.49 -28.36 9.20
N PRO A 499 -13.94 -27.65 10.25
CA PRO A 499 -14.66 -26.37 10.15
C PRO A 499 -13.76 -25.16 9.80
N ASN A 500 -12.45 -25.37 9.62
CA ASN A 500 -11.52 -24.38 9.08
C ASN A 500 -10.32 -25.08 8.43
N LYS A 501 -9.60 -24.38 7.53
CA LYS A 501 -8.44 -24.92 6.79
C LYS A 501 -7.30 -25.41 7.72
N LYS A 502 -7.24 -24.95 8.98
CA LYS A 502 -6.25 -25.41 9.98
C LYS A 502 -6.67 -26.74 10.63
N ALA A 503 -7.95 -26.89 11.00
CA ALA A 503 -8.51 -28.13 11.52
C ALA A 503 -8.51 -29.25 10.47
N ALA A 504 -8.85 -28.93 9.21
CA ALA A 504 -8.77 -29.88 8.10
C ALA A 504 -7.33 -30.39 7.87
N LYS A 505 -6.31 -29.50 7.91
CA LYS A 505 -4.89 -29.91 7.86
C LYS A 505 -4.48 -30.79 9.04
N ALA A 506 -4.90 -30.47 10.27
CA ALA A 506 -4.61 -31.30 11.44
C ALA A 506 -5.29 -32.67 11.36
N SER A 507 -6.53 -32.74 10.86
CA SER A 507 -7.27 -33.97 10.60
C SER A 507 -6.57 -34.86 9.56
N ALA A 508 -6.15 -34.28 8.42
CA ALA A 508 -5.42 -35.00 7.37
C ALA A 508 -4.05 -35.51 7.86
N ALA A 509 -3.31 -34.67 8.59
CA ALA A 509 -2.02 -35.06 9.16
C ALA A 509 -2.15 -36.15 10.23
N LEU A 510 -3.20 -36.11 11.05
CA LEU A 510 -3.51 -37.14 12.05
C LEU A 510 -3.87 -38.48 11.40
N ALA A 511 -4.61 -38.47 10.28
CA ALA A 511 -4.89 -39.67 9.50
C ALA A 511 -3.62 -40.30 8.92
N ALA A 512 -2.73 -39.50 8.33
CA ALA A 512 -1.42 -39.97 7.85
C ALA A 512 -0.54 -40.53 8.99
N LEU A 513 -0.46 -39.82 10.12
CA LEU A 513 0.28 -40.30 11.31
C LEU A 513 -0.25 -41.65 11.81
N LYS A 514 -1.58 -41.80 11.94
CA LYS A 514 -2.21 -43.05 12.37
C LYS A 514 -2.04 -44.22 11.40
N ARG A 515 -1.79 -43.97 10.10
CA ARG A 515 -1.68 -45.04 9.09
C ARG A 515 -0.23 -45.43 8.77
N LEU A 516 0.72 -44.51 8.94
CA LEU A 516 2.13 -44.73 8.57
C LEU A 516 3.09 -44.83 9.77
N PHE A 517 2.68 -44.41 10.97
CA PHE A 517 3.59 -44.27 12.12
C PHE A 517 3.00 -44.75 13.47
N SER A 518 1.95 -45.57 13.47
CA SER A 518 1.34 -46.16 14.67
C SER A 518 2.20 -47.25 15.32
N ASP A 519 2.94 -48.01 14.52
CA ASP A 519 3.41 -49.36 14.88
C ASP A 519 4.75 -49.34 15.64
N SER A 520 4.88 -48.47 16.64
CA SER A 520 6.06 -48.41 17.50
C SER A 520 5.79 -47.89 18.92
N LYS A 521 4.74 -48.38 19.59
CA LYS A 521 4.54 -48.19 21.05
C LYS A 521 3.48 -49.14 21.64
N ASP A 522 3.89 -50.33 22.08
CA ASP A 522 3.22 -51.03 23.18
C ASP A 522 4.14 -52.10 23.82
N PRO A 523 4.57 -51.93 25.08
CA PRO A 523 5.25 -52.96 25.83
C PRO A 523 4.24 -53.85 26.57
N HIS A 524 4.07 -55.07 26.06
CA HIS A 524 3.68 -56.25 26.84
C HIS A 524 2.28 -56.24 27.51
N ASN A 525 1.25 -56.66 26.76
CA ASN A 525 0.28 -57.60 27.32
C ASN A 525 -0.12 -58.68 26.30
N LYS A 526 -0.45 -59.89 26.78
CA LYS A 526 -0.89 -61.03 25.97
C LYS A 526 -2.40 -61.23 26.10
N THR A 527 -2.90 -62.06 25.16
CA THR A 527 -4.01 -63.05 25.30
C THR A 527 -5.32 -62.71 24.58
N ARG A 528 -5.92 -63.76 24.00
CA ARG A 528 -7.28 -63.87 23.41
C ARG A 528 -7.50 -63.18 22.05
N GLY A 529 -7.05 -63.85 20.99
CA GLY A 529 -7.64 -63.68 19.66
C GLY A 529 -9.03 -64.35 19.56
N PRO A 530 -9.99 -63.79 18.79
CA PRO A 530 -11.28 -64.44 18.51
C PRO A 530 -11.12 -65.69 17.63
N ARG A 531 -11.98 -66.69 17.82
CA ARG A 531 -12.07 -67.87 16.95
C ARG A 531 -12.88 -67.55 15.68
N THR A 532 -12.48 -68.11 14.55
CA THR A 532 -13.33 -68.23 13.35
C THR A 532 -14.46 -69.23 13.59
N PRO A 533 -15.73 -68.91 13.30
CA PRO A 533 -16.76 -69.93 13.13
C PRO A 533 -16.61 -70.60 11.75
N VAL A 534 -16.72 -71.93 11.72
CA VAL A 534 -16.81 -72.73 10.48
C VAL A 534 -18.07 -73.58 10.58
N GLY A 535 -18.92 -73.53 9.55
CA GLY A 535 -20.20 -74.23 9.50
C GLY A 535 -21.22 -73.44 8.69
N GLY A 536 -21.69 -73.92 7.54
CA GLY A 536 -21.30 -75.15 6.86
C GLY A 536 -21.88 -75.24 5.45
N GLN A 537 -21.57 -76.32 4.74
CA GLN A 537 -22.23 -76.68 3.47
C GLN A 537 -23.21 -77.84 3.66
N THR A 538 -24.30 -77.72 2.93
CA THR A 538 -25.41 -78.63 2.67
C THR A 538 -25.10 -80.13 2.57
N SER A 539 -26.04 -80.95 3.09
CA SER A 539 -26.45 -82.24 2.53
C SER A 539 -27.94 -82.13 2.13
N LEU A 540 -28.31 -82.20 0.85
CA LEU A 540 -28.48 -83.41 0.01
C LEU A 540 -29.81 -84.16 0.24
N SER A 541 -30.79 -83.85 -0.62
CA SER A 541 -31.75 -84.80 -1.22
C SER A 541 -32.35 -84.16 -2.48
N ALA A 542 -32.97 -84.96 -3.37
CA ALA A 542 -33.38 -84.52 -4.70
C ALA A 542 -34.72 -85.13 -5.15
N HIS A 543 -35.34 -84.49 -6.15
CA HIS A 543 -36.52 -84.89 -6.91
C HIS A 543 -37.89 -84.88 -6.18
N PRO A 544 -39.00 -84.73 -6.94
CA PRO A 544 -39.10 -84.25 -8.33
C PRO A 544 -39.05 -82.71 -8.42
#